data_AF-A0AB34LHG8-F1
#
_entry.id   AF-A0AB34LHG8-F1
#
_cell.length_a   1.000
_cell.length_b   1.000
_cell.length_c   1.000
_cell.angle_alpha   90.00
_cell.angle_beta   90.00
_cell.angle_gamma   90.00
#
_symmetry.space_group_name_H-M   'P 1'
#
loop_
_entity.id
_entity.type
_entity.pdbx_description
1 polymer ?
#
loop_
_entity_poly.entity_id
_entity_poly.type
_entity_poly.pdbx_seq_one_letter_code
_entity_poly.pdbx_strand_id
1 'polypeptide(L)' 'MDLKVNDVVVIDEIPDKDLNFLSGRLGIITQVLNSPARKSRGYIVRVVGLGEEFEQEWFIDIQYVKPNNQ' A
#
# COMPACT_ATOMS: atom_id res chain seq x y z
N MET A 1 -6.12 13.71 -3.03
CA MET A 1 -6.91 12.67 -3.74
C MET A 1 -7.34 11.66 -2.70
N ASP A 2 -8.61 11.31 -2.64
CA ASP A 2 -9.09 10.25 -1.74
C ASP A 2 -8.99 8.91 -2.46
N LEU A 3 -8.04 8.09 -2.02
CA LEU A 3 -7.86 6.72 -2.52
C LEU A 3 -8.94 5.79 -1.96
N LYS A 4 -9.41 4.87 -2.79
CA LYS A 4 -10.52 3.95 -2.52
C LYS A 4 -10.11 2.50 -2.71
N VAL A 5 -10.96 1.60 -2.23
CA VAL A 5 -10.84 0.16 -2.53
C VAL A 5 -10.88 -0.04 -4.05
N ASN A 6 -10.02 -0.94 -4.54
CA ASN A 6 -9.73 -1.24 -5.95
C ASN A 6 -8.88 -0.22 -6.71
N ASP A 7 -8.46 0.89 -6.09
CA ASP A 7 -7.49 1.78 -6.74
C ASP A 7 -6.13 1.09 -6.84
N VAL A 8 -5.48 1.23 -8.00
CA VAL A 8 -4.09 0.83 -8.21
C VAL A 8 -3.18 1.95 -7.73
N VAL A 9 -2.23 1.59 -6.88
CA VAL A 9 -1.30 2.52 -6.23
C VAL A 9 0.14 2.09 -6.43
N VAL A 10 1.03 3.06 -6.37
CA VAL A 10 2.47 2.84 -6.26
C VAL A 10 2.86 2.97 -4.79
N ILE A 11 3.60 1.99 -4.27
CA ILE A 11 4.21 2.06 -2.95
C ILE A 11 5.52 2.84 -3.09
N ASP A 12 5.63 3.96 -2.39
CA ASP A 12 6.81 4.82 -2.37
C ASP A 12 7.96 4.19 -1.55
N GLU A 13 9.08 4.89 -1.42
CA GLU A 13 10.22 4.41 -0.63
C GLU A 13 9.85 4.19 0.84
N ILE A 14 9.92 2.94 1.30
CA ILE A 14 9.77 2.55 2.70
C ILE A 14 11.18 2.35 3.30
N PRO A 15 11.59 3.17 4.30
CA PRO A 15 12.92 3.10 4.88
C PRO A 15 13.13 1.90 5.82
N ASP A 16 12.03 1.22 6.21
CA ASP A 16 12.07 0.04 7.06
C ASP A 16 12.71 -1.14 6.31
N LYS A 17 13.73 -1.77 6.90
CA LYS A 17 14.49 -2.84 6.25
C LYS A 17 13.66 -4.09 5.97
N ASP A 18 12.67 -4.37 6.81
CA ASP A 18 11.85 -5.57 6.70
C ASP A 18 10.73 -5.37 5.66
N LEU A 19 10.38 -4.12 5.35
CA LEU A 19 9.32 -3.78 4.40
C LEU A 19 9.83 -3.11 3.11
N ASN A 20 11.14 -2.82 3.01
CA ASN A 20 11.73 -2.12 1.86
C ASN A 20 11.44 -2.81 0.53
N PHE A 21 11.31 -4.15 0.52
CA PHE A 21 11.01 -4.95 -0.68
C PHE A 21 9.66 -4.59 -1.34
N LEU A 22 8.77 -3.92 -0.62
CA LEU A 22 7.49 -3.40 -1.11
C LEU A 22 7.67 -2.07 -1.88
N SER A 23 8.78 -1.36 -1.69
CA SER A 23 9.05 -0.06 -2.33
C SER A 23 9.11 -0.17 -3.85
N GLY A 24 8.52 0.80 -4.54
CA GLY A 24 8.45 0.84 -6.01
C GLY A 24 7.48 -0.17 -6.62
N ARG A 25 6.80 -0.99 -5.80
CA ARG A 25 5.83 -1.97 -6.28
C ARG A 25 4.47 -1.33 -6.53
N LEU A 26 3.71 -1.97 -7.42
CA LEU A 26 2.30 -1.69 -7.60
C LEU A 26 1.48 -2.54 -6.63
N GLY A 27 0.36 -1.99 -6.18
CA GLY A 27 -0.59 -2.73 -5.40
C GLY A 27 -2.02 -2.24 -5.61
N ILE A 28 -2.97 -3.07 -5.19
CA ILE A 28 -4.40 -2.78 -5.24
C ILE A 28 -4.88 -2.59 -3.81
N ILE A 29 -5.57 -1.49 -3.53
CA ILE A 29 -6.15 -1.25 -2.20
C ILE A 29 -7.31 -2.21 -1.98
N THR A 30 -7.24 -3.03 -0.94
CA THR A 30 -8.34 -3.91 -0.51
C THR A 30 -9.10 -3.33 0.68
N GLN A 31 -8.46 -2.46 1.46
CA GLN A 31 -9.11 -1.77 2.58
C GLN A 31 -8.54 -0.36 2.80
N VAL A 32 -9.42 0.60 3.11
CA VAL A 32 -9.04 1.98 3.47
C VAL A 32 -9.10 2.15 4.98
N LEU A 33 -7.97 2.48 5.59
CA LEU A 33 -7.82 2.68 7.04
C LEU A 33 -7.46 4.13 7.37
N ASN A 34 -8.12 5.09 6.72
CA ASN A 34 -7.77 6.52 6.77
C ASN A 34 -8.59 7.36 7.78
N SER A 35 -9.27 6.72 8.75
CA SER A 35 -10.06 7.45 9.75
C SER A 35 -9.16 8.29 10.66
N PRO A 36 -9.50 9.57 10.94
CA PRO A 36 -8.78 10.40 11.91
C PRO A 36 -8.75 9.84 13.34
N ALA A 37 -9.67 8.94 13.68
CA ALA A 37 -9.73 8.29 14.99
C ALA A 37 -8.66 7.18 15.17
N ARG A 38 -7.96 6.80 14.10
CA ARG A 38 -6.93 5.74 14.16
C ARG A 38 -5.56 6.33 14.47
N LYS A 39 -4.79 5.63 15.31
CA LYS A 39 -3.39 5.94 15.60
C LYS A 39 -2.49 5.78 14.36
N SER A 40 -2.76 4.76 13.55
CA SER A 40 -2.06 4.49 12.28
C SER A 40 -3.07 4.58 11.14
N ARG A 41 -2.75 5.42 10.15
CA ARG A 41 -3.59 5.66 8.97
C ARG A 41 -2.89 5.09 7.75
N GLY A 42 -3.64 4.44 6.88
CA GLY A 42 -3.05 3.78 5.73
C GLY A 42 -4.05 2.92 4.98
N TYR A 43 -3.52 1.93 4.29
CA TYR A 43 -4.28 1.05 3.41
C TYR A 43 -3.83 -0.39 3.60
N ILE A 44 -4.75 -1.32 3.46
CA ILE A 44 -4.40 -2.71 3.20
C ILE A 44 -4.28 -2.84 1.69
N VAL A 45 -3.11 -3.30 1.24
CA VAL A 45 -2.70 -3.32 -0.16
C VAL A 45 -2.29 -4.74 -0.54
N ARG A 46 -2.92 -5.29 -1.58
CA ARG A 46 -2.44 -6.51 -2.24
C ARG A 46 -1.39 -6.12 -3.26
N VAL A 47 -0.15 -6.53 -3.03
CA VAL A 47 0.97 -6.20 -3.91
C VAL A 47 1.02 -7.17 -5.08
N VAL A 48 1.20 -6.67 -6.30
CA VAL A 48 1.24 -7.50 -7.52
C VAL A 48 2.69 -7.84 -7.91
N GLY A 49 2.90 -9.01 -8.49
CA GLY A 49 4.20 -9.41 -9.03
C GLY A 49 5.27 -9.77 -7.99
N LEU A 50 4.85 -10.03 -6.75
CA LEU A 50 5.63 -10.85 -5.83
C LEU A 50 5.21 -12.31 -6.07
N GLY A 51 6.15 -13.26 -6.06
CA GLY A 51 5.83 -14.68 -6.32
C GLY A 51 4.77 -15.22 -5.36
N GLU A 52 4.21 -16.41 -5.64
CA GLU A 52 3.08 -17.00 -4.89
C GLU A 52 3.26 -16.98 -3.36
N GLU A 53 4.50 -17.06 -2.87
CA GLU A 53 4.85 -16.99 -1.44
C GLU A 53 4.53 -15.64 -0.77
N PHE A 54 4.33 -14.58 -1.55
CA PHE A 54 4.14 -13.20 -1.13
C PHE A 54 2.84 -12.59 -1.65
N GLU A 55 1.90 -13.40 -2.16
CA GLU A 55 0.51 -13.00 -2.44
C GLU A 55 -0.27 -12.74 -1.13
N GLN A 56 0.27 -11.85 -0.30
CA GLN A 56 -0.29 -11.43 0.97
C GLN A 56 -0.71 -9.96 0.88
N GLU A 57 -1.60 -9.57 1.78
CA GLU A 57 -2.03 -8.19 1.92
C GLU A 57 -1.19 -7.50 2.99
N TRP A 58 -0.70 -6.31 2.66
CA TRP A 58 0.21 -5.55 3.51
C TRP A 58 -0.44 -4.27 3.99
N PHE A 59 -0.26 -3.94 5.26
CA PHE A 59 -0.56 -2.59 5.73
C PHE A 59 0.54 -1.63 5.27
N ILE A 60 0.15 -0.63 4.49
CA ILE A 60 1.05 0.44 4.05
C ILE A 60 0.56 1.76 4.64
N ASP A 61 1.46 2.46 5.34
CA ASP A 61 1.16 3.79 5.89
C ASP A 61 0.80 4.76 4.77
N ILE A 62 -0.17 5.65 5.02
CA ILE A 62 -0.69 6.60 4.04
C ILE A 62 0.40 7.44 3.38
N GLN A 63 1.51 7.74 4.08
CA GLN A 63 2.60 8.53 3.53
C GLN A 63 3.38 7.81 2.42
N TYR A 64 3.34 6.47 2.38
CA TYR A 64 4.04 5.66 1.40
C TYR A 64 3.15 5.20 0.23
N VAL A 65 1.91 5.70 0.13
CA VAL A 65 0.99 5.32 -0.94
C VAL A 65 0.74 6.51 -1.87
N LYS A 66 1.09 6.34 -3.15
CA LYS A 66 0.86 7.33 -4.20
C LYS A 66 -0.15 6.81 -5.22
N PRO A 67 -1.06 7.67 -5.73
CA PRO A 67 -1.93 7.28 -6.84
C PRO A 67 -1.07 6.92 -8.06
N ASN A 68 -1.43 5.82 -8.75
CA ASN A 68 -0.83 5.50 -10.03
C ASN A 68 -1.48 6.39 -11.11
N ASN A 69 -0.95 7.60 -11.30
CA ASN A 69 -1.38 8.51 -12.36
C ASN A 69 -0.81 8.04 -13.71
N GLN A 70 -1.36 6.98 -14.28
CA GLN A 70 -1.16 6.66 -15.69
C GLN A 70 -2.10 7.49 -16.57
#